data_AF-A0A9E8MZD3-F1
#
_entry.id   AF-A0A9E8MZD3-F1
#
_cell.length_a   1.000
_cell.length_b   1.000
_cell.length_c   1.000
_cell.angle_alpha   90.00
_cell.angle_beta   90.00
_cell.angle_gamma   90.00
#
_symmetry.space_group_name_H-M   'P 1'
#
loop_
_entity.id
_entity.type
_entity.pdbx_description
1 polymer ?
#
loop_
_entity_poly.entity_id
_entity_poly.type
_entity_poly.pdbx_seq_one_letter_code
_entity_poly.pdbx_strand_id
1 'polypeptide(L)'
;MVSNNASFKYPDLPKSVNNISINASVKNTTGKTEDTFLDIKTLNFKIDEDVFKSSATIKNITGNPAVNATIDGVLNLANLSKAYPIELDHPLNGVLKAKINTDFDMNAIETNAYERIKNNGNISLTGFEYTSTDIVNPIKISQANISFDPRMVRLENFKATTGKTDLDATGTIDNLLGFLLSDKKLKGLFSMHSNTFMVSDFMTEGGSEKPINQSTEPADRLKIPAFLDCTITADAKTVVYDNLTLKNVKGTLVIQDEKADFKKVTSNIFEGNLSLSGMVDTKTEVPTFNMDLGIENFDISQSFSNLDMLKAIAPIAKALHGKLNSAISVSGNLGDDFTPVLKSIAGGALAELLTTRVEPKNAELFEALSSKLNFIDFDKLDLKDLKTALKFENGTVRISPFNINYKDIGITVGGTHGFDQSMDYNPVFNVPAKYLGSDVNRLIGKINDPQVNDISIPITANLTGSFDNPKVSTDLTTGVEQLTTQLLEIEKQKLLNTGKDKIKDLLGGLSGNQTPKDSTKTQTNAPVKDIIKDVIMGGGSTPQTNPSTKDSTKSTGDAVKDIIGLFGKKKKKKDSIH
;
A
#
# COMPACT_ATOMS: atom_id res chain seq x y z
N MET A 1 8.90 -12.14 -61.45
CA MET A 1 10.30 -12.47 -61.10
C MET A 1 10.41 -13.96 -60.88
N VAL A 2 11.39 -14.61 -61.52
CA VAL A 2 11.76 -16.00 -61.24
C VAL A 2 13.27 -16.05 -60.98
N SER A 3 13.68 -16.73 -59.92
CA SER A 3 15.06 -17.06 -59.56
C SER A 3 15.12 -18.51 -59.12
N ASN A 4 16.20 -19.21 -59.45
CA ASN A 4 16.44 -20.58 -59.03
C ASN A 4 17.90 -20.72 -58.58
N ASN A 5 18.11 -21.15 -57.33
CA ASN A 5 19.42 -21.37 -56.74
C ASN A 5 20.41 -20.17 -56.86
N ALA A 6 19.92 -18.94 -56.75
CA ALA A 6 20.80 -17.76 -56.69
C ALA A 6 21.48 -17.63 -55.31
N SER A 7 22.48 -16.76 -55.22
CA SER A 7 23.16 -16.43 -53.96
C SER A 7 23.69 -14.99 -53.99
N PHE A 8 23.90 -14.40 -52.82
CA PHE A 8 24.65 -13.16 -52.66
C PHE A 8 25.49 -13.17 -51.38
N LYS A 9 26.52 -12.32 -51.35
CA LYS A 9 27.34 -12.05 -50.18
C LYS A 9 27.74 -10.57 -50.18
N TYR A 10 27.59 -9.89 -49.04
CA TYR A 10 28.18 -8.57 -48.84
C TYR A 10 29.69 -8.73 -48.54
N PRO A 11 30.58 -7.89 -49.13
CA PRO A 11 32.03 -8.08 -49.00
C PRO A 11 32.52 -8.15 -47.55
N ASP A 12 32.00 -7.25 -46.70
CA ASP A 12 32.47 -7.02 -45.34
C ASP A 12 31.83 -7.97 -44.30
N LEU A 13 30.87 -8.81 -44.71
CA LEU A 13 30.15 -9.72 -43.83
C LEU A 13 30.65 -11.16 -43.97
N PRO A 14 30.68 -11.98 -42.90
CA PRO A 14 31.29 -13.31 -42.97
C PRO A 14 30.41 -14.34 -43.70
N LYS A 15 29.07 -14.31 -43.54
CA LYS A 15 28.14 -15.28 -44.14
C LYS A 15 27.62 -14.82 -45.51
N SER A 16 27.04 -15.76 -46.25
CA SER A 16 26.31 -15.51 -47.51
C SER A 16 24.87 -16.00 -47.41
N VAL A 17 23.99 -15.47 -48.26
CA VAL A 17 22.64 -15.98 -48.46
C VAL A 17 22.63 -16.80 -49.75
N ASN A 18 22.23 -18.06 -49.64
CA ASN A 18 22.38 -19.09 -50.67
C ASN A 18 21.02 -19.72 -51.02
N ASN A 19 21.00 -20.55 -52.07
CA ASN A 19 19.84 -21.34 -52.51
C ASN A 19 18.57 -20.50 -52.77
N ILE A 20 18.74 -19.22 -53.14
CA ILE A 20 17.68 -18.22 -53.28
C ILE A 20 16.81 -18.56 -54.49
N SER A 21 15.63 -19.11 -54.21
CA SER A 21 14.65 -19.53 -55.21
C SER A 21 13.36 -18.76 -55.00
N ILE A 22 13.02 -17.92 -55.98
CA ILE A 22 11.92 -16.95 -55.93
C ILE A 22 11.01 -17.23 -57.12
N ASN A 23 9.71 -17.36 -56.88
CA ASN A 23 8.69 -17.42 -57.91
C ASN A 23 7.56 -16.47 -57.50
N ALA A 24 7.67 -15.21 -57.94
CA ALA A 24 6.82 -14.12 -57.50
C ALA A 24 6.30 -13.31 -58.69
N SER A 25 5.02 -12.93 -58.65
CA SER A 25 4.37 -12.18 -59.72
C SER A 25 3.35 -11.20 -59.17
N VAL A 26 3.43 -9.94 -59.59
CA VAL A 26 2.31 -9.00 -59.49
C VAL A 26 1.44 -9.21 -60.71
N LYS A 27 0.12 -9.27 -60.51
CA LYS A 27 -0.87 -9.60 -61.54
C LYS A 27 -2.07 -8.69 -61.43
N ASN A 28 -2.66 -8.39 -62.58
CA ASN A 28 -3.96 -7.75 -62.70
C ASN A 28 -4.65 -8.40 -63.91
N THR A 29 -5.88 -8.89 -63.73
CA THR A 29 -6.60 -9.67 -64.77
C THR A 29 -7.87 -8.99 -65.29
N THR A 30 -8.19 -7.79 -64.80
CA THR A 30 -9.43 -7.07 -65.13
C THR A 30 -9.17 -5.68 -65.73
N GLY A 31 -7.96 -5.15 -65.58
CA GLY A 31 -7.60 -3.78 -65.93
C GLY A 31 -7.91 -2.75 -64.84
N LYS A 32 -8.54 -3.16 -63.73
CA LYS A 32 -8.86 -2.27 -62.60
C LYS A 32 -7.80 -2.33 -61.51
N THR A 33 -7.33 -1.18 -61.01
CA THR A 33 -6.29 -1.13 -59.98
C THR A 33 -6.62 -1.95 -58.72
N GLU A 34 -7.89 -1.98 -58.30
CA GLU A 34 -8.34 -2.74 -57.11
C GLU A 34 -8.08 -4.26 -57.18
N ASP A 35 -8.12 -4.84 -58.39
CA ASP A 35 -7.93 -6.28 -58.64
C ASP A 35 -6.44 -6.67 -58.77
N THR A 36 -5.53 -5.77 -58.39
CA THR A 36 -4.08 -6.04 -58.39
C THR A 36 -3.70 -6.92 -57.21
N PHE A 37 -3.02 -8.03 -57.49
CA PHE A 37 -2.57 -8.99 -56.48
C PHE A 37 -1.11 -9.41 -56.66
N LEU A 38 -0.48 -9.78 -55.55
CA LEU A 38 0.86 -10.34 -55.46
C LEU A 38 0.74 -11.85 -55.18
N ASP A 39 1.31 -12.67 -56.07
CA ASP A 39 1.34 -14.13 -56.02
C ASP A 39 2.80 -14.59 -55.91
N ILE A 40 3.24 -14.87 -54.68
CA ILE A 40 4.53 -15.46 -54.30
C ILE A 40 4.31 -16.97 -54.10
N LYS A 41 4.54 -17.75 -55.15
CA LYS A 41 4.45 -19.22 -55.11
C LYS A 41 5.60 -19.86 -54.36
N THR A 42 6.74 -19.19 -54.29
CA THR A 42 7.94 -19.66 -53.59
C THR A 42 8.83 -18.47 -53.25
N LEU A 43 9.27 -18.40 -52.00
CA LEU A 43 10.38 -17.59 -51.52
C LEU A 43 11.19 -18.46 -50.57
N ASN A 44 12.21 -19.12 -51.11
CA ASN A 44 13.12 -19.98 -50.35
C ASN A 44 14.51 -19.37 -50.35
N PHE A 45 15.21 -19.42 -49.22
CA PHE A 45 16.62 -19.08 -49.11
C PHE A 45 17.27 -19.83 -47.94
N LYS A 46 18.61 -19.82 -47.90
CA LYS A 46 19.42 -20.41 -46.83
C LYS A 46 20.45 -19.40 -46.33
N ILE A 47 20.51 -19.15 -45.03
CA ILE A 47 21.59 -18.39 -44.40
C ILE A 47 22.42 -19.39 -43.61
N ASP A 48 23.68 -19.62 -43.99
CA ASP A 48 24.51 -20.66 -43.38
C ASP A 48 23.85 -22.07 -43.46
N GLU A 49 23.41 -22.66 -42.35
CA GLU A 49 22.56 -23.86 -42.31
C GLU A 49 21.05 -23.58 -42.09
N ASP A 50 20.68 -22.33 -41.77
CA ASP A 50 19.31 -21.91 -41.52
C ASP A 50 18.51 -21.87 -42.83
N VAL A 51 17.51 -22.74 -42.99
CA VAL A 51 16.64 -22.82 -44.17
C VAL A 51 15.33 -22.10 -43.89
N PHE A 52 14.96 -21.17 -44.78
CA PHE A 52 13.67 -20.50 -44.80
C PHE A 52 12.89 -20.83 -46.08
N LYS A 53 11.59 -21.05 -45.95
CA LYS A 53 10.64 -21.24 -47.06
C LYS A 53 9.36 -20.47 -46.77
N SER A 54 8.84 -19.77 -47.75
CA SER A 54 7.49 -19.22 -47.68
C SER A 54 6.78 -19.16 -49.04
N SER A 55 5.47 -18.98 -48.97
CA SER A 55 4.60 -18.62 -50.08
C SER A 55 3.52 -17.67 -49.56
N ALA A 56 3.07 -16.73 -50.39
CA ALA A 56 2.05 -15.77 -50.01
C ALA A 56 1.24 -15.30 -51.22
N THR A 57 -0.06 -15.15 -51.05
CA THR A 57 -0.95 -14.41 -51.95
C THR A 57 -1.52 -13.21 -51.20
N ILE A 58 -1.30 -12.00 -51.73
CA ILE A 58 -1.87 -10.76 -51.19
C ILE A 58 -2.76 -10.14 -52.26
N LYS A 59 -4.05 -9.98 -51.96
CA LYS A 59 -5.06 -9.37 -52.84
C LYS A 59 -5.53 -8.03 -52.27
N ASN A 60 -6.26 -7.25 -53.08
CA ASN A 60 -6.92 -6.00 -52.67
C ASN A 60 -5.93 -4.97 -52.08
N ILE A 61 -4.70 -4.93 -52.61
CA ILE A 61 -3.55 -4.24 -52.00
C ILE A 61 -3.81 -2.74 -51.79
N THR A 62 -4.64 -2.12 -52.63
CA THR A 62 -5.00 -0.69 -52.56
C THR A 62 -6.25 -0.38 -51.73
N GLY A 63 -6.77 -1.34 -50.95
CA GLY A 63 -8.01 -1.19 -50.19
C GLY A 63 -7.91 -1.85 -48.82
N ASN A 64 -8.52 -3.04 -48.67
CA ASN A 64 -8.38 -3.90 -47.50
C ASN A 64 -7.55 -5.14 -47.89
N PRO A 65 -6.22 -5.16 -47.65
CA PRO A 65 -5.37 -6.26 -48.06
C PRO A 65 -5.82 -7.60 -47.47
N ALA A 66 -6.05 -8.59 -48.34
CA ALA A 66 -6.35 -9.96 -47.95
C ALA A 66 -5.08 -10.81 -48.15
N VAL A 67 -4.54 -11.34 -47.06
CA VAL A 67 -3.28 -12.08 -46.97
C VAL A 67 -3.56 -13.55 -46.70
N ASN A 68 -3.09 -14.42 -47.60
CA ASN A 68 -2.97 -15.85 -47.36
C ASN A 68 -1.49 -16.24 -47.50
N ALA A 69 -0.87 -16.81 -46.46
CA ALA A 69 0.55 -17.14 -46.48
C ALA A 69 0.92 -18.40 -45.68
N THR A 70 1.98 -19.06 -46.12
CA THR A 70 2.65 -20.18 -45.44
C THR A 70 4.10 -19.79 -45.17
N ILE A 71 4.59 -20.06 -43.96
CA ILE A 71 5.98 -19.88 -43.54
C ILE A 71 6.45 -21.20 -42.92
N ASP A 72 7.59 -21.72 -43.35
CA ASP A 72 8.24 -22.92 -42.78
C ASP A 72 9.75 -22.70 -42.79
N GLY A 73 10.31 -22.35 -41.63
CA GLY A 73 11.72 -21.95 -41.55
C GLY A 73 12.33 -21.97 -40.16
N VAL A 74 13.67 -22.04 -40.17
CA VAL A 74 14.54 -21.85 -39.02
C VAL A 74 15.43 -20.64 -39.32
N LEU A 75 15.70 -19.82 -38.31
CA LEU A 75 16.61 -18.67 -38.38
C LEU A 75 17.38 -18.54 -37.07
N ASN A 76 18.71 -18.69 -37.12
CA ASN A 76 19.58 -18.20 -36.07
C ASN A 76 19.69 -16.67 -36.20
N LEU A 77 19.21 -15.95 -35.19
CA LEU A 77 19.14 -14.49 -35.22
C LEU A 77 20.56 -13.87 -35.26
N ALA A 78 21.54 -14.54 -34.65
CA ALA A 78 22.93 -14.15 -34.70
C ALA A 78 23.59 -14.42 -36.06
N ASN A 79 22.94 -15.09 -37.02
CA ASN A 79 23.40 -15.18 -38.41
C ASN A 79 22.88 -14.03 -39.29
N LEU A 80 21.84 -13.29 -38.87
CA LEU A 80 21.19 -12.27 -39.71
C LEU A 80 22.10 -11.07 -39.99
N SER A 81 22.61 -10.42 -38.94
CA SER A 81 23.61 -9.32 -39.06
C SER A 81 24.96 -9.78 -39.62
N LYS A 82 25.22 -11.09 -39.63
CA LYS A 82 26.40 -11.71 -40.26
C LYS A 82 26.24 -11.97 -41.76
N ALA A 83 25.04 -11.78 -42.32
CA ALA A 83 24.70 -12.07 -43.72
C ALA A 83 24.06 -10.88 -44.46
N TYR A 84 23.47 -9.94 -43.74
CA TYR A 84 22.88 -8.71 -44.27
C TYR A 84 23.25 -7.51 -43.37
N PRO A 85 23.61 -6.34 -43.94
CA PRO A 85 23.96 -5.15 -43.17
C PRO A 85 22.69 -4.50 -42.61
N ILE A 86 22.24 -5.00 -41.46
CA ILE A 86 21.29 -4.32 -40.59
C ILE A 86 22.06 -3.63 -39.46
N GLU A 87 21.79 -2.34 -39.27
CA GLU A 87 22.10 -1.66 -38.03
C GLU A 87 21.11 -2.14 -36.96
N LEU A 88 21.62 -2.43 -35.76
CA LEU A 88 20.89 -2.96 -34.62
C LEU A 88 21.51 -2.37 -33.36
N ASP A 89 20.69 -1.76 -32.50
CA ASP A 89 21.16 -1.19 -31.23
C ASP A 89 21.77 -2.27 -30.31
N HIS A 90 21.24 -3.50 -30.41
CA HIS A 90 21.67 -4.64 -29.61
C HIS A 90 21.84 -5.93 -30.44
N PRO A 91 22.85 -6.78 -30.16
CA PRO A 91 23.06 -8.03 -30.90
C PRO A 91 21.94 -9.05 -30.68
N LEU A 92 21.19 -9.37 -31.74
CA LEU A 92 20.16 -10.42 -31.70
C LEU A 92 20.81 -11.81 -31.59
N ASN A 93 20.36 -12.60 -30.61
CA ASN A 93 20.83 -13.95 -30.33
C ASN A 93 19.68 -14.96 -30.29
N GLY A 94 20.02 -16.25 -30.37
CA GLY A 94 19.05 -17.35 -30.29
C GLY A 94 18.52 -17.84 -31.64
N VAL A 95 17.70 -18.90 -31.60
CA VAL A 95 17.13 -19.56 -32.77
C VAL A 95 15.61 -19.46 -32.74
N LEU A 96 15.07 -18.82 -33.79
CA LEU A 96 13.65 -18.75 -34.10
C LEU A 96 13.29 -19.90 -35.07
N LYS A 97 12.18 -20.58 -34.82
CA LYS A 97 11.58 -21.58 -35.71
C LYS A 97 10.12 -21.24 -35.89
N ALA A 98 9.65 -21.16 -37.12
CA ALA A 98 8.26 -20.83 -37.44
C ALA A 98 7.71 -21.80 -38.50
N LYS A 99 6.56 -22.40 -38.21
CA LYS A 99 5.78 -23.20 -39.14
C LYS A 99 4.33 -22.76 -39.05
N ILE A 100 3.95 -21.80 -39.87
CA ILE A 100 2.67 -21.06 -39.78
C ILE A 100 1.95 -21.07 -41.12
N ASN A 101 0.64 -21.28 -41.08
CA ASN A 101 -0.29 -20.92 -42.15
C ASN A 101 -1.25 -19.85 -41.62
N THR A 102 -1.45 -18.79 -42.39
CA THR A 102 -2.24 -17.62 -42.00
C THR A 102 -3.14 -17.18 -43.16
N ASP A 103 -4.40 -16.85 -42.87
CA ASP A 103 -5.42 -16.38 -43.83
C ASP A 103 -6.27 -15.30 -43.13
N PHE A 104 -6.11 -14.04 -43.51
CA PHE A 104 -6.83 -12.90 -42.92
C PHE A 104 -6.99 -11.72 -43.88
N ASP A 105 -7.87 -10.78 -43.55
CA ASP A 105 -7.90 -9.44 -44.14
C ASP A 105 -7.55 -8.36 -43.10
N MET A 106 -6.92 -7.27 -43.52
CA MET A 106 -6.42 -6.23 -42.61
C MET A 106 -7.53 -5.62 -41.75
N ASN A 107 -8.70 -5.37 -42.35
CA ASN A 107 -9.87 -4.90 -41.61
C ASN A 107 -10.31 -5.89 -40.53
N ALA A 108 -10.09 -7.21 -40.69
CA ALA A 108 -10.38 -8.17 -39.62
C ALA A 108 -9.43 -7.99 -38.43
N ILE A 109 -8.14 -7.75 -38.70
CA ILE A 109 -7.15 -7.37 -37.68
C ILE A 109 -7.59 -6.09 -36.99
N GLU A 110 -7.96 -5.05 -37.74
CA GLU A 110 -8.39 -3.73 -37.23
C GLU A 110 -9.72 -3.78 -36.44
N THR A 111 -10.66 -4.65 -36.82
CA THR A 111 -12.00 -4.74 -36.18
C THR A 111 -12.14 -5.87 -35.15
N ASN A 112 -11.08 -6.65 -34.89
CA ASN A 112 -11.12 -7.87 -34.07
C ASN A 112 -12.11 -8.93 -34.60
N ALA A 113 -12.31 -9.01 -35.92
CA ALA A 113 -13.25 -9.95 -36.53
C ALA A 113 -12.65 -11.37 -36.65
N TYR A 114 -12.42 -12.01 -35.50
CA TYR A 114 -11.64 -13.25 -35.38
C TYR A 114 -12.08 -14.40 -36.31
N GLU A 115 -13.37 -14.52 -36.63
CA GLU A 115 -13.88 -15.53 -37.59
C GLU A 115 -13.29 -15.38 -39.02
N ARG A 116 -12.70 -14.22 -39.35
CA ARG A 116 -11.97 -13.96 -40.61
C ARG A 116 -10.45 -14.09 -40.48
N ILE A 117 -9.92 -14.48 -39.31
CA ILE A 117 -8.48 -14.59 -39.02
C ILE A 117 -8.13 -16.05 -38.71
N LYS A 118 -7.63 -16.79 -39.70
CA LYS A 118 -7.33 -18.23 -39.55
C LYS A 118 -5.82 -18.46 -39.46
N ASN A 119 -5.32 -18.54 -38.23
CA ASN A 119 -3.92 -18.89 -37.96
C ASN A 119 -3.80 -20.36 -37.56
N ASN A 120 -2.79 -21.06 -38.09
CA ASN A 120 -2.52 -22.46 -37.76
C ASN A 120 -1.01 -22.70 -37.67
N GLY A 121 -0.53 -23.35 -36.60
CA GLY A 121 0.83 -23.88 -36.52
C GLY A 121 1.58 -23.48 -35.26
N ASN A 122 2.90 -23.27 -35.39
CA ASN A 122 3.83 -23.16 -34.28
C ASN A 122 4.89 -22.05 -34.52
N ILE A 123 5.25 -21.34 -33.45
CA ILE A 123 6.50 -20.58 -33.33
C ILE A 123 7.25 -21.10 -32.09
N SER A 124 8.57 -21.24 -32.19
CA SER A 124 9.46 -21.58 -31.09
C SER A 124 10.69 -20.70 -31.13
N LEU A 125 10.99 -20.03 -30.01
CA LEU A 125 12.17 -19.21 -29.80
C LEU A 125 13.01 -19.86 -28.70
N THR A 126 14.33 -19.94 -28.91
CA THR A 126 15.25 -20.58 -27.95
C THR A 126 16.56 -19.82 -27.83
N GLY A 127 17.05 -19.63 -26.60
CA GLY A 127 18.31 -18.95 -26.32
C GLY A 127 18.35 -17.48 -26.75
N PHE A 128 17.22 -16.76 -26.67
CA PHE A 128 17.13 -15.34 -26.98
C PHE A 128 17.51 -14.51 -25.75
N GLU A 129 18.15 -13.36 -25.98
CA GLU A 129 18.55 -12.43 -24.93
C GLU A 129 18.15 -11.02 -25.35
N TYR A 130 17.42 -10.33 -24.48
CA TYR A 130 17.01 -8.93 -24.67
C TYR A 130 17.72 -8.02 -23.69
N THR A 131 18.23 -6.91 -24.22
CA THR A 131 18.86 -5.80 -23.49
C THR A 131 18.23 -4.51 -23.98
N SER A 132 18.07 -3.52 -23.10
CA SER A 132 17.93 -2.10 -23.46
C SER A 132 18.58 -1.24 -22.38
N THR A 133 18.62 0.07 -22.57
CA THR A 133 19.08 1.05 -21.57
C THR A 133 18.21 1.13 -20.32
N ASP A 134 16.99 0.60 -20.39
CA ASP A 134 15.87 0.89 -19.50
C ASP A 134 15.54 -0.31 -18.59
N ILE A 135 16.25 -1.42 -18.77
CA ILE A 135 16.20 -2.61 -17.93
C ILE A 135 17.57 -2.84 -17.27
N VAL A 136 17.59 -3.01 -15.94
CA VAL A 136 18.84 -3.19 -15.17
C VAL A 136 19.56 -4.49 -15.53
N ASN A 137 18.79 -5.54 -15.84
CA ASN A 137 19.30 -6.87 -16.11
C ASN A 137 18.81 -7.39 -17.48
N PRO A 138 19.68 -8.06 -18.27
CA PRO A 138 19.27 -8.70 -19.52
C PRO A 138 18.22 -9.79 -19.30
N ILE A 139 17.12 -9.74 -20.07
CA ILE A 139 16.06 -10.75 -20.03
C ILE A 139 16.44 -11.91 -20.96
N LYS A 140 16.83 -13.04 -20.37
CA LYS A 140 17.30 -14.24 -21.08
C LYS A 140 16.15 -15.22 -21.24
N ILE A 141 15.56 -15.28 -22.43
CA ILE A 141 14.46 -16.19 -22.80
C ILE A 141 15.07 -17.50 -23.31
N SER A 142 15.25 -18.46 -22.39
CA SER A 142 15.77 -19.79 -22.71
C SER A 142 14.86 -20.56 -23.68
N GLN A 143 13.54 -20.43 -23.51
CA GLN A 143 12.53 -21.00 -24.40
C GLN A 143 11.25 -20.14 -24.39
N ALA A 144 10.62 -19.97 -25.55
CA ALA A 144 9.22 -19.57 -25.67
C ALA A 144 8.56 -20.32 -26.84
N ASN A 145 7.48 -21.04 -26.57
CA ASN A 145 6.70 -21.77 -27.58
C ASN A 145 5.30 -21.19 -27.69
N ILE A 146 4.90 -20.81 -28.90
CA ILE A 146 3.57 -20.30 -29.22
C ILE A 146 2.88 -21.25 -30.20
N SER A 147 1.65 -21.67 -29.90
CA SER A 147 0.79 -22.37 -30.84
C SER A 147 -0.32 -21.46 -31.37
N PHE A 148 -0.77 -21.76 -32.58
CA PHE A 148 -1.86 -21.07 -33.25
C PHE A 148 -2.90 -22.12 -33.68
N ASP A 149 -4.13 -21.99 -33.20
CA ASP A 149 -5.32 -22.60 -33.81
C ASP A 149 -6.26 -21.48 -34.31
N PRO A 150 -7.20 -21.75 -35.25
CA PRO A 150 -8.02 -20.71 -35.88
C PRO A 150 -8.88 -19.86 -34.93
N ARG A 151 -9.00 -20.25 -33.65
CA ARG A 151 -9.76 -19.55 -32.62
C ARG A 151 -8.90 -18.90 -31.54
N MET A 152 -7.63 -19.29 -31.42
CA MET A 152 -6.82 -18.99 -30.23
C MET A 152 -5.32 -19.08 -30.50
N VAL A 153 -4.57 -18.13 -29.95
CA VAL A 153 -3.11 -18.22 -29.82
C VAL A 153 -2.78 -18.63 -28.38
N ARG A 154 -1.87 -19.58 -28.18
CA ARG A 154 -1.45 -20.04 -26.85
C ARG A 154 0.05 -19.88 -26.66
N LEU A 155 0.43 -19.45 -25.46
CA LEU A 155 1.78 -19.55 -24.95
C LEU A 155 1.90 -20.92 -24.26
N GLU A 156 2.37 -21.92 -25.02
CA GLU A 156 2.50 -23.31 -24.57
C GLU A 156 3.61 -23.46 -23.52
N ASN A 157 4.68 -22.66 -23.65
CA ASN A 157 5.59 -22.36 -22.56
C ASN A 157 6.36 -21.05 -22.80
N PHE A 158 6.88 -20.51 -21.71
CA PHE A 158 7.83 -19.41 -21.64
C PHE A 158 8.73 -19.67 -20.44
N LYS A 159 10.06 -19.59 -20.64
CA LYS A 159 11.08 -19.86 -19.63
C LYS A 159 12.15 -18.78 -19.71
N ALA A 160 12.12 -17.82 -18.79
CA ALA A 160 13.03 -16.68 -18.78
C ALA A 160 13.72 -16.49 -17.42
N THR A 161 14.89 -15.86 -17.46
CA THR A 161 15.61 -15.40 -16.26
C THR A 161 16.11 -13.98 -16.46
N THR A 162 16.07 -13.17 -15.42
CA THR A 162 16.68 -11.84 -15.37
C THR A 162 17.21 -11.58 -13.96
N GLY A 163 18.43 -11.06 -13.82
CA GLY A 163 19.09 -10.90 -12.52
C GLY A 163 19.16 -12.21 -11.71
N LYS A 164 18.43 -12.29 -10.59
CA LYS A 164 18.25 -13.53 -9.79
C LYS A 164 16.86 -14.17 -9.99
N THR A 165 15.98 -13.53 -10.76
CA THR A 165 14.59 -13.94 -10.98
C THR A 165 14.48 -15.05 -12.02
N ASP A 166 13.70 -16.08 -11.69
CA ASP A 166 13.25 -17.12 -12.62
C ASP A 166 11.75 -17.00 -12.92
N LEU A 167 11.37 -17.16 -14.20
CA LEU A 167 10.00 -17.07 -14.69
C LEU A 167 9.65 -18.26 -15.59
N ASP A 168 8.70 -19.06 -15.16
CA ASP A 168 7.98 -20.04 -15.99
C ASP A 168 6.57 -19.52 -16.25
N ALA A 169 6.12 -19.45 -17.51
CA ALA A 169 4.75 -19.01 -17.82
C ALA A 169 4.09 -19.78 -18.96
N THR A 170 2.76 -19.82 -18.93
CA THR A 170 1.86 -20.37 -19.97
C THR A 170 0.61 -19.51 -20.09
N GLY A 171 -0.15 -19.58 -21.17
CA GLY A 171 -1.42 -18.83 -21.25
C GLY A 171 -2.07 -18.77 -22.64
N THR A 172 -3.09 -17.92 -22.76
CA THR A 172 -3.71 -17.53 -24.03
C THR A 172 -3.35 -16.09 -24.37
N ILE A 173 -3.07 -15.83 -25.65
CA ILE A 173 -2.76 -14.49 -26.16
C ILE A 173 -3.88 -14.07 -27.10
N ASP A 174 -4.54 -12.97 -26.77
CA ASP A 174 -5.58 -12.37 -27.59
C ASP A 174 -5.00 -11.18 -28.37
N ASN A 175 -5.53 -10.94 -29.57
CA ASN A 175 -5.12 -9.82 -30.43
C ASN A 175 -3.60 -9.79 -30.81
N LEU A 176 -2.86 -10.91 -30.76
CA LEU A 176 -1.42 -10.92 -31.06
C LEU A 176 -1.07 -10.29 -32.42
N LEU A 177 -1.75 -10.67 -33.50
CA LEU A 177 -1.54 -10.05 -34.81
C LEU A 177 -1.93 -8.57 -34.83
N GLY A 178 -2.93 -8.16 -34.07
CA GLY A 178 -3.34 -6.76 -33.97
C GLY A 178 -2.39 -5.91 -33.14
N PHE A 179 -1.53 -6.49 -32.30
CA PHE A 179 -0.41 -5.80 -31.64
C PHE A 179 0.86 -5.78 -32.51
N LEU A 180 1.09 -6.83 -33.33
CA LEU A 180 2.26 -6.91 -34.21
C LEU A 180 2.11 -6.15 -35.54
N LEU A 181 0.86 -5.92 -36.00
CA LEU A 181 0.55 -5.33 -37.30
C LEU A 181 -0.30 -4.05 -37.20
N SER A 182 -0.64 -3.60 -35.99
CA SER A 182 -1.42 -2.37 -35.75
C SER A 182 -1.13 -1.82 -34.35
N ASP A 183 -1.48 -0.56 -34.09
CA ASP A 183 -1.22 0.11 -32.79
C ASP A 183 -2.23 -0.30 -31.70
N LYS A 184 -2.49 -1.60 -31.52
CA LYS A 184 -3.45 -2.13 -30.54
C LYS A 184 -2.76 -2.79 -29.35
N LYS A 185 -3.46 -2.81 -28.21
CA LYS A 185 -3.00 -3.47 -26.99
C LYS A 185 -2.84 -4.99 -27.18
N LEU A 186 -1.75 -5.53 -26.64
CA LEU A 186 -1.54 -6.95 -26.44
C LEU A 186 -2.40 -7.43 -25.28
N LYS A 187 -3.23 -8.45 -25.52
CA LYS A 187 -4.16 -9.01 -24.53
C LYS A 187 -3.78 -10.45 -24.20
N GLY A 188 -4.16 -10.91 -23.00
CA GLY A 188 -3.97 -12.33 -22.67
C GLY A 188 -4.30 -12.72 -21.23
N LEU A 189 -4.40 -14.03 -21.03
CA LEU A 189 -4.61 -14.68 -19.73
C LEU A 189 -3.44 -15.62 -19.47
N PHE A 190 -2.62 -15.33 -18.47
CA PHE A 190 -1.38 -16.03 -18.19
C PHE A 190 -1.40 -16.68 -16.80
N SER A 191 -0.75 -17.84 -16.70
CA SER A 191 -0.33 -18.45 -15.43
C SER A 191 1.18 -18.34 -15.35
N MET A 192 1.70 -17.78 -14.25
CA MET A 192 3.12 -17.56 -14.01
C MET A 192 3.57 -18.28 -12.73
N HIS A 193 4.67 -19.01 -12.82
CA HIS A 193 5.36 -19.63 -11.70
C HIS A 193 6.78 -19.08 -11.56
N SER A 194 7.26 -18.97 -10.32
CA SER A 194 8.62 -18.53 -10.00
C SER A 194 9.10 -19.21 -8.73
N ASN A 195 10.38 -19.57 -8.65
CA ASN A 195 11.02 -20.00 -7.40
C ASN A 195 11.49 -18.78 -6.60
N THR A 196 12.07 -17.79 -7.30
CA THR A 196 12.56 -16.52 -6.77
C THR A 196 12.19 -15.39 -7.74
N PHE A 197 11.50 -14.37 -7.24
CA PHE A 197 11.20 -13.14 -7.96
C PHE A 197 11.75 -11.95 -7.15
N MET A 198 12.79 -11.27 -7.64
CA MET A 198 13.26 -10.02 -7.07
C MET A 198 12.61 -8.87 -7.85
N VAL A 199 11.82 -8.02 -7.20
CA VAL A 199 11.20 -6.88 -7.90
C VAL A 199 12.26 -5.90 -8.38
N SER A 200 13.39 -5.80 -7.67
CA SER A 200 14.56 -5.00 -8.05
C SER A 200 15.26 -5.46 -9.34
N ASP A 201 15.07 -6.70 -9.81
CA ASP A 201 15.64 -7.11 -11.11
C ASP A 201 14.99 -6.35 -12.30
N PHE A 202 13.82 -5.72 -12.06
CA PHE A 202 13.00 -5.00 -13.04
C PHE A 202 12.89 -3.49 -12.77
N MET A 203 13.38 -2.99 -11.63
CA MET A 203 13.31 -1.57 -11.27
C MET A 203 14.68 -0.91 -11.46
N THR A 204 14.75 0.13 -12.29
CA THR A 204 15.92 1.01 -12.35
C THR A 204 16.16 1.67 -10.99
N GLU A 205 17.38 1.59 -10.46
CA GLU A 205 17.69 2.09 -9.12
C GLU A 205 17.56 3.62 -9.03
N GLY A 206 16.37 4.08 -8.62
CA GLY A 206 16.04 5.47 -8.30
C GLY A 206 16.71 6.01 -7.03
N GLY A 207 17.91 5.52 -6.69
CA GLY A 207 18.59 5.86 -5.44
C GLY A 207 20.02 5.32 -5.34
N SER A 208 20.98 6.22 -5.49
CA SER A 208 22.29 6.16 -4.83
C SER A 208 23.40 5.20 -5.32
N GLU A 209 23.33 4.56 -6.50
CA GLU A 209 24.55 4.22 -7.26
C GLU A 209 24.31 4.03 -8.78
N LYS A 210 24.23 5.13 -9.55
CA LYS A 210 24.15 5.05 -11.03
C LYS A 210 25.41 4.34 -11.59
N PRO A 211 25.27 3.30 -12.44
CA PRO A 211 26.36 2.86 -13.31
C PRO A 211 26.88 4.02 -14.16
N ILE A 212 28.20 4.12 -14.31
CA ILE A 212 28.93 5.34 -14.70
C ILE A 212 28.58 5.90 -16.12
N ASN A 213 27.81 5.17 -16.94
CA ASN A 213 27.49 5.51 -18.33
C ASN A 213 25.97 5.66 -18.59
N GLN A 214 25.24 6.46 -17.82
CA GLN A 214 23.88 6.90 -18.17
C GLN A 214 23.73 8.42 -18.16
N SER A 215 23.10 8.95 -19.22
CA SER A 215 22.94 10.38 -19.49
C SER A 215 22.12 11.13 -18.43
N THR A 216 22.23 12.46 -18.44
CA THR A 216 21.41 13.39 -17.64
C THR A 216 20.14 13.79 -18.38
N GLU A 217 19.39 12.81 -18.88
CA GLU A 217 17.97 12.97 -19.17
C GLU A 217 17.21 13.00 -17.83
N PRO A 218 16.01 13.62 -17.73
CA PRO A 218 15.15 13.42 -16.57
C PRO A 218 14.85 11.92 -16.42
N ALA A 219 14.73 11.44 -15.19
CA ALA A 219 14.34 10.05 -14.95
C ALA A 219 12.90 9.85 -15.44
N ASP A 220 12.73 9.16 -16.57
CA ASP A 220 11.41 8.80 -17.07
C ASP A 220 10.71 7.94 -16.02
N ARG A 221 9.62 8.48 -15.47
CA ARG A 221 8.87 7.83 -14.39
C ARG A 221 8.42 6.46 -14.84
N LEU A 222 8.80 5.43 -14.08
CA LEU A 222 8.39 4.05 -14.33
C LEU A 222 6.85 4.01 -14.53
N LYS A 223 6.41 3.49 -15.67
CA LYS A 223 4.99 3.45 -16.06
C LYS A 223 4.58 2.02 -16.36
N ILE A 224 3.36 1.68 -15.96
CA ILE A 224 2.76 0.40 -16.32
C ILE A 224 2.44 0.45 -17.82
N PRO A 225 2.97 -0.46 -18.68
CA PRO A 225 2.95 -0.25 -20.13
C PRO A 225 1.54 -0.12 -20.72
N ALA A 226 1.26 1.02 -21.34
CA ALA A 226 -0.06 1.34 -21.90
C ALA A 226 -0.55 0.36 -22.98
N PHE A 227 0.37 -0.39 -23.61
CA PHE A 227 0.07 -1.42 -24.61
C PHE A 227 -0.32 -2.78 -24.01
N LEU A 228 -0.21 -2.99 -22.70
CA LEU A 228 -0.62 -4.23 -22.05
C LEU A 228 -2.07 -4.17 -21.52
N ASP A 229 -2.80 -5.26 -21.70
CA ASP A 229 -4.16 -5.47 -21.22
C ASP A 229 -4.37 -6.95 -20.88
N CYS A 230 -3.77 -7.42 -19.78
CA CYS A 230 -3.64 -8.83 -19.47
C CYS A 230 -3.96 -9.18 -18.01
N THR A 231 -4.31 -10.45 -17.77
CA THR A 231 -4.49 -11.02 -16.44
C THR A 231 -3.44 -12.10 -16.19
N ILE A 232 -2.70 -12.00 -15.10
CA ILE A 232 -1.63 -12.91 -14.70
C ILE A 232 -2.01 -13.53 -13.36
N THR A 233 -2.26 -14.84 -13.33
CA THR A 233 -2.35 -15.61 -12.08
C THR A 233 -0.94 -16.06 -11.72
N ALA A 234 -0.44 -15.59 -10.58
CA ALA A 234 0.93 -15.79 -10.12
C ALA A 234 1.01 -16.80 -8.96
N ASP A 235 2.06 -17.64 -8.98
CA ASP A 235 2.42 -18.57 -7.92
C ASP A 235 3.95 -18.56 -7.73
N ALA A 236 4.46 -17.70 -6.84
CA ALA A 236 5.88 -17.47 -6.61
C ALA A 236 6.32 -17.94 -5.21
N LYS A 237 7.28 -18.86 -5.12
CA LYS A 237 7.71 -19.45 -3.83
C LYS A 237 8.39 -18.43 -2.92
N THR A 238 9.17 -17.53 -3.50
CA THR A 238 9.76 -16.36 -2.83
C THR A 238 9.61 -15.13 -3.70
N VAL A 239 9.09 -14.05 -3.15
CA VAL A 239 9.19 -12.70 -3.74
C VAL A 239 10.02 -11.84 -2.80
N VAL A 240 10.95 -11.06 -3.34
CA VAL A 240 11.75 -10.09 -2.60
C VAL A 240 11.47 -8.69 -3.13
N TYR A 241 11.03 -7.81 -2.24
CA TYR A 241 10.74 -6.41 -2.52
C TYR A 241 11.41 -5.57 -1.44
N ASP A 242 12.38 -4.72 -1.81
CA ASP A 242 13.23 -4.01 -0.85
C ASP A 242 13.80 -5.00 0.20
N ASN A 243 13.64 -4.73 1.50
CA ASN A 243 14.09 -5.60 2.59
C ASN A 243 13.12 -6.77 2.90
N LEU A 244 11.96 -6.84 2.23
CA LEU A 244 10.90 -7.80 2.52
C LEU A 244 11.10 -9.11 1.76
N THR A 245 11.13 -10.23 2.49
CA THR A 245 11.08 -11.57 1.90
C THR A 245 9.70 -12.18 2.12
N LEU A 246 8.87 -12.11 1.07
CA LEU A 246 7.55 -12.73 1.02
C LEU A 246 7.69 -14.20 0.58
N LYS A 247 6.97 -15.12 1.23
CA LYS A 247 6.96 -16.56 0.88
C LYS A 247 5.58 -17.02 0.41
N ASN A 248 5.56 -18.01 -0.49
CA ASN A 248 4.36 -18.65 -1.02
C ASN A 248 3.35 -17.65 -1.61
N VAL A 249 3.85 -16.67 -2.37
CA VAL A 249 3.03 -15.58 -2.92
C VAL A 249 2.12 -16.12 -4.01
N LYS A 250 0.80 -16.05 -3.80
CA LYS A 250 -0.21 -16.48 -4.76
C LYS A 250 -1.28 -15.40 -4.94
N GLY A 251 -1.72 -15.15 -6.17
CA GLY A 251 -2.80 -14.19 -6.44
C GLY A 251 -3.00 -13.91 -7.92
N THR A 252 -3.85 -12.93 -8.23
CA THR A 252 -4.08 -12.46 -9.61
C THR A 252 -3.72 -10.99 -9.74
N LEU A 253 -2.85 -10.68 -10.69
CA LEU A 253 -2.54 -9.32 -11.16
C LEU A 253 -3.32 -9.06 -12.46
N VAL A 254 -4.05 -7.95 -12.56
CA VAL A 254 -4.62 -7.48 -13.83
C VAL A 254 -3.94 -6.17 -14.22
N ILE A 255 -3.30 -6.16 -15.38
CA ILE A 255 -2.69 -4.98 -15.98
C ILE A 255 -3.64 -4.47 -17.05
N GLN A 256 -4.14 -3.24 -16.90
CA GLN A 256 -4.99 -2.59 -17.88
C GLN A 256 -4.88 -1.07 -17.75
N ASP A 257 -4.82 -0.36 -18.88
CA ASP A 257 -4.94 1.11 -18.93
C ASP A 257 -3.96 1.90 -18.02
N GLU A 258 -2.70 1.48 -17.98
CA GLU A 258 -1.61 2.02 -17.15
C GLU A 258 -1.81 1.78 -15.63
N LYS A 259 -2.62 0.76 -15.27
CA LYS A 259 -2.90 0.33 -13.90
C LYS A 259 -2.57 -1.14 -13.66
N ALA A 260 -2.31 -1.47 -12.40
CA ALA A 260 -2.06 -2.81 -11.89
C ALA A 260 -3.01 -3.09 -10.71
N ASP A 261 -4.06 -3.89 -10.96
CA ASP A 261 -4.96 -4.39 -9.91
C ASP A 261 -4.40 -5.69 -9.30
N PHE A 262 -4.14 -5.67 -8.00
CA PHE A 262 -3.80 -6.84 -7.20
C PHE A 262 -5.08 -7.43 -6.61
N LYS A 263 -5.39 -8.69 -6.94
CA LYS A 263 -6.64 -9.36 -6.56
C LYS A 263 -6.34 -10.66 -5.83
N LYS A 264 -6.77 -10.74 -4.57
CA LYS A 264 -6.61 -11.91 -3.67
C LYS A 264 -5.17 -12.40 -3.57
N VAL A 265 -4.22 -11.47 -3.46
CA VAL A 265 -2.82 -11.83 -3.20
C VAL A 265 -2.71 -12.34 -1.76
N THR A 266 -1.95 -13.42 -1.56
CA THR A 266 -1.69 -14.05 -0.27
C THR A 266 -0.21 -14.41 -0.16
N SER A 267 0.36 -14.37 1.04
CA SER A 267 1.77 -14.65 1.32
C SER A 267 1.96 -15.01 2.80
N ASN A 268 3.06 -15.68 3.14
CA ASN A 268 3.58 -15.72 4.51
C ASN A 268 4.73 -14.70 4.66
N ILE A 269 4.76 -13.95 5.75
CA ILE A 269 5.83 -13.01 6.12
C ILE A 269 5.73 -12.70 7.63
N PHE A 270 6.86 -12.37 8.29
CA PHE A 270 6.93 -12.08 9.74
C PHE A 270 6.25 -13.15 10.61
N GLU A 271 6.47 -14.43 10.29
CA GLU A 271 5.84 -15.61 10.92
C GLU A 271 4.31 -15.72 10.80
N GLY A 272 3.64 -14.76 10.17
CA GLY A 272 2.19 -14.73 9.97
C GLY A 272 1.76 -14.82 8.50
N ASN A 273 0.47 -14.57 8.29
CA ASN A 273 -0.16 -14.53 6.97
C ASN A 273 -0.47 -13.09 6.57
N LEU A 274 -0.14 -12.76 5.32
CA LEU A 274 -0.56 -11.54 4.64
C LEU A 274 -1.59 -11.90 3.57
N SER A 275 -2.66 -11.12 3.52
CA SER A 275 -3.56 -11.00 2.37
C SER A 275 -3.56 -9.55 1.89
N LEU A 276 -3.63 -9.38 0.58
CA LEU A 276 -3.49 -8.10 -0.12
C LEU A 276 -4.49 -8.05 -1.27
N SER A 277 -5.17 -6.92 -1.43
CA SER A 277 -5.85 -6.54 -2.68
C SER A 277 -5.82 -5.03 -2.84
N GLY A 278 -5.83 -4.53 -4.08
CA GLY A 278 -5.67 -3.09 -4.32
C GLY A 278 -5.30 -2.76 -5.76
N MET A 279 -4.87 -1.52 -5.97
CA MET A 279 -4.51 -0.95 -7.27
C MET A 279 -3.28 -0.05 -7.13
N VAL A 280 -2.40 -0.07 -8.14
CA VAL A 280 -1.48 1.04 -8.47
C VAL A 280 -1.90 1.62 -9.82
N ASP A 281 -1.98 2.95 -9.91
CA ASP A 281 -2.35 3.70 -11.11
C ASP A 281 -1.21 4.65 -11.51
N THR A 282 -0.69 4.47 -12.73
CA THR A 282 0.43 5.25 -13.29
C THR A 282 0.01 6.11 -14.49
N LYS A 283 -1.30 6.24 -14.72
CA LYS A 283 -1.88 6.99 -15.85
C LYS A 283 -1.73 8.50 -15.67
N THR A 284 -1.82 8.99 -14.44
CA THR A 284 -1.64 10.39 -14.05
C THR A 284 -0.16 10.75 -13.85
N GLU A 285 0.16 12.05 -13.94
CA GLU A 285 1.52 12.58 -13.74
C GLU A 285 2.13 12.20 -12.38
N VAL A 286 1.28 12.19 -11.34
CA VAL A 286 1.58 11.62 -10.02
C VAL A 286 0.91 10.24 -9.96
N PRO A 287 1.68 9.15 -9.75
CA PRO A 287 1.09 7.82 -9.56
C PRO A 287 0.38 7.73 -8.19
N THR A 288 -0.64 6.89 -8.11
CA THR A 288 -1.44 6.69 -6.89
C THR A 288 -1.61 5.22 -6.57
N PHE A 289 -1.88 4.91 -5.30
CA PHE A 289 -2.17 3.56 -4.83
C PHE A 289 -3.38 3.52 -3.89
N ASN A 290 -4.02 2.36 -3.83
CA ASN A 290 -5.00 2.00 -2.81
C ASN A 290 -4.86 0.50 -2.51
N MET A 291 -4.67 0.12 -1.24
CA MET A 291 -4.39 -1.25 -0.81
C MET A 291 -5.18 -1.59 0.46
N ASP A 292 -5.89 -2.71 0.42
CA ASP A 292 -6.46 -3.39 1.57
C ASP A 292 -5.52 -4.56 1.97
N LEU A 293 -5.06 -4.54 3.21
CA LEU A 293 -4.16 -5.54 3.81
C LEU A 293 -4.89 -6.26 4.95
N GLY A 294 -5.04 -7.58 4.85
CA GLY A 294 -5.43 -8.44 5.97
C GLY A 294 -4.19 -9.13 6.53
N ILE A 295 -3.84 -8.80 7.76
CA ILE A 295 -2.69 -9.29 8.52
C ILE A 295 -3.19 -10.24 9.61
N GLU A 296 -2.60 -11.43 9.68
CA GLU A 296 -2.93 -12.45 10.69
C GLU A 296 -1.65 -13.02 11.31
N ASN A 297 -1.57 -13.04 12.64
CA ASN A 297 -0.45 -13.56 13.43
C ASN A 297 0.95 -12.98 13.09
N PHE A 298 1.05 -11.75 12.59
CA PHE A 298 2.35 -11.10 12.35
C PHE A 298 3.15 -10.94 13.65
N ASP A 299 4.44 -11.24 13.62
CA ASP A 299 5.35 -10.89 14.70
C ASP A 299 5.54 -9.37 14.80
N ILE A 300 5.23 -8.78 15.96
CA ILE A 300 5.31 -7.33 16.14
C ILE A 300 6.77 -6.87 16.05
N SER A 301 7.69 -7.57 16.70
CA SER A 301 9.11 -7.18 16.74
C SER A 301 9.76 -7.26 15.35
N GLN A 302 9.46 -8.29 14.55
CA GLN A 302 9.98 -8.38 13.17
C GLN A 302 9.31 -7.39 12.21
N SER A 303 7.99 -7.27 12.23
CA SER A 303 7.26 -6.43 11.26
C SER A 303 7.57 -4.95 11.44
N PHE A 304 7.56 -4.44 12.67
CA PHE A 304 7.89 -3.04 12.97
C PHE A 304 9.40 -2.75 12.99
N SER A 305 10.27 -3.76 12.86
CA SER A 305 11.71 -3.52 12.61
C SER A 305 12.00 -3.27 11.12
N ASN A 306 11.27 -3.92 10.21
CA ASN A 306 11.58 -3.89 8.77
C ASN A 306 10.72 -2.91 7.97
N LEU A 307 9.50 -2.57 8.42
CA LEU A 307 8.59 -1.68 7.68
C LEU A 307 8.52 -0.26 8.28
N ASP A 308 9.18 0.70 7.63
CA ASP A 308 9.17 2.11 8.06
C ASP A 308 7.77 2.75 8.03
N MET A 309 6.91 2.35 7.09
CA MET A 309 5.50 2.76 7.09
C MET A 309 4.75 2.26 8.35
N LEU A 310 5.05 1.04 8.83
CA LEU A 310 4.45 0.54 10.06
C LEU A 310 5.03 1.24 11.29
N LYS A 311 6.35 1.52 11.32
CA LYS A 311 6.97 2.36 12.37
C LYS A 311 6.29 3.72 12.49
N ALA A 312 6.00 4.37 11.36
CA ALA A 312 5.29 5.64 11.34
C ALA A 312 3.82 5.54 11.80
N ILE A 313 3.13 4.43 11.47
CA ILE A 313 1.72 4.18 11.83
C ILE A 313 1.52 3.84 13.33
N ALA A 314 2.49 3.20 13.97
CA ALA A 314 2.46 2.95 15.41
C ALA A 314 3.88 2.91 16.04
N PRO A 315 4.50 4.07 16.32
CA PRO A 315 5.89 4.15 16.82
C PRO A 315 6.12 3.39 18.13
N ILE A 316 5.09 3.23 18.96
CA ILE A 316 5.15 2.52 20.24
C ILE A 316 5.25 0.99 20.11
N ALA A 317 5.01 0.42 18.92
CA ALA A 317 5.08 -1.02 18.67
C ALA A 317 6.49 -1.60 18.91
N LYS A 318 7.55 -0.78 18.86
CA LYS A 318 8.92 -1.17 19.24
C LYS A 318 9.07 -1.63 20.70
N ALA A 319 8.11 -1.30 21.55
CA ALA A 319 8.04 -1.69 22.96
C ALA A 319 7.01 -2.80 23.23
N LEU A 320 6.55 -3.51 22.20
CA LEU A 320 5.57 -4.60 22.30
C LEU A 320 6.13 -5.90 21.74
N HIS A 321 5.96 -7.00 22.50
CA HIS A 321 6.32 -8.36 22.09
C HIS A 321 5.07 -9.23 22.11
N GLY A 322 4.70 -9.79 20.96
CA GLY A 322 3.47 -10.56 20.77
C GLY A 322 3.17 -10.73 19.29
N LYS A 323 1.95 -11.19 18.96
CA LYS A 323 1.48 -11.25 17.57
C LYS A 323 0.38 -10.22 17.31
N LEU A 324 0.31 -9.71 16.08
CA LEU A 324 -0.67 -8.74 15.61
C LEU A 324 -1.60 -9.38 14.57
N ASN A 325 -2.90 -9.20 14.77
CA ASN A 325 -3.90 -9.25 13.71
C ASN A 325 -4.27 -7.83 13.31
N SER A 326 -4.45 -7.56 12.01
CA SER A 326 -4.89 -6.24 11.55
C SER A 326 -5.64 -6.28 10.23
N ALA A 327 -6.59 -5.37 10.06
CA ALA A 327 -7.18 -5.06 8.76
C ALA A 327 -6.88 -3.58 8.46
N ILE A 328 -6.00 -3.33 7.49
CA ILE A 328 -5.54 -2.00 7.09
C ILE A 328 -6.14 -1.67 5.72
N SER A 329 -6.72 -0.49 5.57
CA SER A 329 -7.07 0.07 4.26
C SER A 329 -6.28 1.37 4.10
N VAL A 330 -5.46 1.48 3.06
CA VAL A 330 -4.46 2.54 2.93
C VAL A 330 -4.33 3.00 1.47
N SER A 331 -4.34 4.32 1.27
CA SER A 331 -4.27 4.97 -0.04
C SER A 331 -3.36 6.19 0.00
N GLY A 332 -2.85 6.61 -1.15
CA GLY A 332 -2.01 7.81 -1.26
C GLY A 332 -1.33 7.97 -2.62
N ASN A 333 -0.38 8.90 -2.66
CA ASN A 333 0.47 9.15 -3.82
C ASN A 333 1.79 8.37 -3.68
N LEU A 334 2.39 8.01 -4.80
CA LEU A 334 3.76 7.49 -4.87
C LEU A 334 4.72 8.59 -5.33
N GLY A 335 6.01 8.44 -4.96
CA GLY A 335 7.11 9.20 -5.54
C GLY A 335 7.53 8.67 -6.92
N ASP A 336 8.50 9.34 -7.53
CA ASP A 336 9.09 8.96 -8.83
C ASP A 336 9.79 7.58 -8.76
N ASP A 337 10.14 7.15 -7.54
CA ASP A 337 10.76 5.89 -7.13
C ASP A 337 9.74 4.81 -6.70
N PHE A 338 8.44 5.08 -6.80
CA PHE A 338 7.33 4.26 -6.30
C PHE A 338 7.25 4.12 -4.76
N THR A 339 7.97 4.94 -3.99
CA THR A 339 7.82 4.98 -2.52
C THR A 339 6.55 5.75 -2.11
N PRO A 340 5.73 5.25 -1.16
CA PRO A 340 4.57 5.97 -0.64
C PRO A 340 4.93 7.33 0.01
N VAL A 341 4.33 8.41 -0.50
CA VAL A 341 4.55 9.77 0.03
C VAL A 341 3.78 9.92 1.34
N LEU A 342 4.45 9.72 2.49
CA LEU A 342 3.83 9.64 3.83
C LEU A 342 2.76 10.70 4.13
N LYS A 343 2.99 11.97 3.76
CA LYS A 343 2.03 13.07 4.02
C LYS A 343 0.72 12.96 3.23
N SER A 344 0.70 12.17 2.15
CA SER A 344 -0.50 11.88 1.34
C SER A 344 -1.28 10.66 1.82
N ILE A 345 -0.74 9.88 2.76
CA ILE A 345 -1.37 8.65 3.21
C ILE A 345 -2.69 8.94 3.93
N ALA A 346 -3.75 8.29 3.46
CA ALA A 346 -5.10 8.35 4.01
C ALA A 346 -5.73 6.96 4.09
N GLY A 347 -6.50 6.69 5.15
CA GLY A 347 -7.14 5.40 5.38
C GLY A 347 -7.39 5.10 6.85
N GLY A 348 -7.25 3.84 7.24
CA GLY A 348 -7.32 3.41 8.63
C GLY A 348 -6.95 1.95 8.84
N ALA A 349 -6.85 1.54 10.11
CA ALA A 349 -6.57 0.16 10.48
C ALA A 349 -7.40 -0.27 11.70
N LEU A 350 -7.91 -1.50 11.68
CA LEU A 350 -8.26 -2.23 12.90
C LEU A 350 -7.02 -3.01 13.35
N ALA A 351 -6.67 -2.94 14.64
CA ALA A 351 -5.55 -3.68 15.21
C ALA A 351 -6.02 -4.50 16.42
N GLU A 352 -5.59 -5.76 16.49
CA GLU A 352 -5.85 -6.70 17.57
C GLU A 352 -4.52 -7.31 18.05
N LEU A 353 -4.21 -7.14 19.33
CA LEU A 353 -2.98 -7.64 19.95
C LEU A 353 -3.21 -9.01 20.60
N LEU A 354 -2.47 -10.02 20.16
CA LEU A 354 -2.51 -11.38 20.68
C LEU A 354 -1.35 -11.60 21.66
N THR A 355 -1.68 -11.98 22.89
CA THR A 355 -0.75 -12.34 24.00
C THR A 355 0.49 -11.43 24.04
N THR A 356 0.27 -10.12 24.17
CA THR A 356 1.33 -9.11 24.09
C THR A 356 1.89 -8.72 25.46
N ARG A 357 3.22 -8.71 25.58
CA ARG A 357 3.98 -8.14 26.71
C ARG A 357 4.54 -6.77 26.33
N VAL A 358 4.54 -5.83 27.27
CA VAL A 358 5.26 -4.55 27.13
C VAL A 358 6.72 -4.73 27.53
N GLU A 359 7.64 -4.08 26.79
CA GLU A 359 9.02 -3.83 27.21
C GLU A 359 9.25 -2.32 27.36
N PRO A 360 8.98 -1.75 28.55
CA PRO A 360 9.06 -0.29 28.79
C PRO A 360 10.39 0.33 28.38
N LYS A 361 11.49 -0.42 28.53
CA LYS A 361 12.87 0.00 28.24
C LYS A 361 13.13 0.30 26.76
N ASN A 362 12.24 -0.13 25.86
CA ASN A 362 12.40 0.04 24.42
C ASN A 362 11.68 1.31 23.91
N ALA A 363 11.02 2.10 24.79
CA ALA A 363 10.47 3.41 24.46
C ALA A 363 10.46 4.37 25.68
N GLU A 364 11.16 5.50 25.54
CA GLU A 364 11.33 6.54 26.58
C GLU A 364 10.01 7.02 27.21
N LEU A 365 8.91 6.96 26.43
CA LEU A 365 7.57 7.30 26.89
C LEU A 365 7.18 6.60 28.20
N PHE A 366 7.55 5.33 28.37
CA PHE A 366 7.22 4.58 29.59
C PHE A 366 8.09 4.97 30.79
N GLU A 367 9.36 5.37 30.57
CA GLU A 367 10.21 5.91 31.64
C GLU A 367 9.69 7.27 32.11
N ALA A 368 9.35 8.15 31.18
CA ALA A 368 8.76 9.45 31.49
C ALA A 368 7.40 9.32 32.21
N LEU A 369 6.55 8.37 31.81
CA LEU A 369 5.32 8.01 32.53
C LEU A 369 5.61 7.48 33.94
N SER A 370 6.54 6.53 34.09
CA SER A 370 6.92 5.94 35.38
C SER A 370 7.46 6.99 36.36
N SER A 371 8.13 8.03 35.86
CA SER A 371 8.61 9.17 36.68
C SER A 371 7.49 9.99 37.32
N LYS A 372 6.24 9.89 36.82
CA LYS A 372 5.05 10.60 37.33
C LYS A 372 4.03 9.69 37.98
N LEU A 373 3.88 8.46 37.49
CA LEU A 373 2.85 7.50 37.88
C LEU A 373 3.47 6.26 38.56
N ASN A 374 4.22 6.49 39.64
CA ASN A 374 5.03 5.48 40.34
C ASN A 374 4.25 4.29 40.93
N PHE A 375 2.91 4.33 40.95
CA PHE A 375 2.04 3.22 41.33
C PHE A 375 1.80 2.21 40.20
N ILE A 376 2.08 2.58 38.95
CA ILE A 376 1.92 1.73 37.76
C ILE A 376 3.24 1.04 37.41
N ASP A 377 3.16 -0.26 37.15
CA ASP A 377 4.27 -1.10 36.70
C ASP A 377 4.00 -1.49 35.25
N PHE A 378 4.60 -0.74 34.31
CA PHE A 378 4.27 -0.83 32.88
C PHE A 378 4.71 -2.16 32.24
N ASP A 379 5.68 -2.88 32.81
CA ASP A 379 6.01 -4.28 32.45
C ASP A 379 4.85 -5.25 32.74
N LYS A 380 3.85 -4.86 33.54
CA LYS A 380 2.70 -5.66 34.00
C LYS A 380 1.34 -5.13 33.52
N LEU A 381 1.31 -4.31 32.46
CA LEU A 381 0.05 -3.97 31.77
C LEU A 381 -0.56 -5.21 31.12
N ASP A 382 -1.87 -5.40 31.29
CA ASP A 382 -2.60 -6.41 30.52
C ASP A 382 -3.06 -5.81 29.18
N LEU A 383 -2.43 -6.26 28.11
CA LEU A 383 -2.76 -5.91 26.71
C LEU A 383 -3.37 -7.11 25.95
N LYS A 384 -3.79 -8.17 26.65
CA LYS A 384 -4.30 -9.38 26.03
C LYS A 384 -5.62 -9.11 25.29
N ASP A 385 -5.68 -9.54 24.03
CA ASP A 385 -6.84 -9.41 23.14
C ASP A 385 -7.31 -7.95 22.93
N LEU A 386 -6.41 -6.97 23.18
CA LEU A 386 -6.65 -5.54 23.01
C LEU A 386 -7.00 -5.23 21.56
N LYS A 387 -8.14 -4.56 21.33
CA LYS A 387 -8.57 -4.11 20.00
C LYS A 387 -8.70 -2.60 19.94
N THR A 388 -8.18 -2.00 18.88
CA THR A 388 -8.27 -0.55 18.64
C THR A 388 -8.44 -0.23 17.15
N ALA A 389 -8.90 0.98 16.84
CA ALA A 389 -9.11 1.47 15.49
C ALA A 389 -8.32 2.77 15.27
N LEU A 390 -7.46 2.77 14.25
CA LEU A 390 -6.63 3.88 13.83
C LEU A 390 -7.23 4.51 12.56
N LYS A 391 -7.18 5.84 12.43
CA LYS A 391 -7.44 6.57 11.18
C LYS A 391 -6.18 7.31 10.75
N PHE A 392 -5.85 7.28 9.47
CA PHE A 392 -4.75 8.01 8.85
C PHE A 392 -5.30 9.12 7.96
N GLU A 393 -4.84 10.36 8.14
CA GLU A 393 -5.29 11.50 7.35
C GLU A 393 -4.28 12.66 7.46
N ASN A 394 -3.89 13.27 6.32
CA ASN A 394 -3.01 14.44 6.27
C ASN A 394 -1.69 14.30 7.06
N GLY A 395 -1.08 13.11 7.04
CA GLY A 395 0.15 12.82 7.79
C GLY A 395 -0.03 12.60 9.30
N THR A 396 -1.27 12.55 9.79
CA THR A 396 -1.64 12.32 11.19
C THR A 396 -2.33 10.96 11.36
N VAL A 397 -1.97 10.25 12.43
CA VAL A 397 -2.63 9.04 12.92
C VAL A 397 -3.49 9.40 14.14
N ARG A 398 -4.78 9.09 14.09
CA ARG A 398 -5.70 9.20 15.23
C ARG A 398 -6.02 7.81 15.76
N ILE A 399 -5.80 7.59 17.05
CA ILE A 399 -6.15 6.32 17.72
C ILE A 399 -7.47 6.50 18.47
N SER A 400 -8.43 5.61 18.18
CA SER A 400 -9.73 5.57 18.86
C SER A 400 -9.55 5.17 20.32
N PRO A 401 -10.31 5.76 21.27
CA PRO A 401 -10.18 5.42 22.68
C PRO A 401 -10.38 3.92 22.94
N PHE A 402 -9.41 3.31 23.63
CA PHE A 402 -9.43 1.91 24.04
C PHE A 402 -9.12 1.79 25.54
N ASN A 403 -9.56 0.70 26.17
CA ASN A 403 -9.36 0.46 27.60
C ASN A 403 -8.36 -0.68 27.83
N ILE A 404 -7.47 -0.50 28.80
CA ILE A 404 -6.53 -1.51 29.31
C ILE A 404 -6.57 -1.49 30.85
N ASN A 405 -6.06 -2.54 31.48
CA ASN A 405 -6.06 -2.65 32.95
C ASN A 405 -4.65 -2.89 33.49
N TYR A 406 -4.40 -2.36 34.68
CA TYR A 406 -3.30 -2.77 35.54
C TYR A 406 -3.85 -3.03 36.94
N LYS A 407 -3.92 -4.30 37.33
CA LYS A 407 -4.63 -4.76 38.54
C LYS A 407 -6.10 -4.27 38.48
N ASP A 408 -6.49 -3.43 39.43
CA ASP A 408 -7.79 -2.77 39.56
C ASP A 408 -7.77 -1.28 39.13
N ILE A 409 -6.68 -0.81 38.52
CA ILE A 409 -6.60 0.48 37.83
C ILE A 409 -7.05 0.28 36.39
N GLY A 410 -8.25 0.78 36.06
CA GLY A 410 -8.74 0.88 34.68
C GLY A 410 -8.13 2.09 33.99
N ILE A 411 -7.70 1.94 32.73
CA ILE A 411 -6.97 2.97 31.99
C ILE A 411 -7.60 3.13 30.61
N THR A 412 -8.12 4.32 30.30
CA THR A 412 -8.60 4.68 28.96
C THR A 412 -7.52 5.44 28.23
N VAL A 413 -7.10 4.98 27.05
CA VAL A 413 -6.03 5.57 26.24
C VAL A 413 -6.60 6.04 24.90
N GLY A 414 -6.35 7.30 24.53
CA GLY A 414 -6.72 7.88 23.24
C GLY A 414 -5.88 9.11 22.92
N GLY A 415 -5.78 9.47 21.64
CA GLY A 415 -4.94 10.58 21.19
C GLY A 415 -4.58 10.52 19.71
N THR A 416 -3.55 11.29 19.34
CA THR A 416 -3.03 11.47 17.98
C THR A 416 -1.50 11.49 17.96
N HIS A 417 -0.91 11.09 16.84
CA HIS A 417 0.49 11.36 16.53
C HIS A 417 0.68 11.68 15.04
N GLY A 418 1.73 12.42 14.69
CA GLY A 418 2.16 12.59 13.31
C GLY A 418 3.08 11.46 12.85
N PHE A 419 3.20 11.27 11.54
CA PHE A 419 4.27 10.43 10.96
C PHE A 419 5.69 11.01 11.19
N ASP A 420 5.78 12.25 11.66
CA ASP A 420 7.01 12.87 12.19
C ASP A 420 7.29 12.50 13.67
N GLN A 421 6.53 11.56 14.23
CA GLN A 421 6.56 11.11 15.61
C GLN A 421 6.19 12.16 16.67
N SER A 422 5.67 13.33 16.27
CA SER A 422 5.01 14.26 17.21
C SER A 422 3.79 13.58 17.83
N MET A 423 3.50 13.81 19.11
CA MET A 423 2.40 13.14 19.81
C MET A 423 1.57 14.09 20.68
N ASP A 424 0.28 13.77 20.82
CA ASP A 424 -0.68 14.39 21.74
C ASP A 424 -1.66 13.32 22.24
N TYR A 425 -1.52 12.89 23.49
CA TYR A 425 -2.35 11.84 24.11
C TYR A 425 -2.77 12.24 25.53
N ASN A 426 -3.97 11.81 25.92
CA ASN A 426 -4.56 12.14 27.22
C ASN A 426 -5.09 10.87 27.95
N PRO A 427 -4.24 9.85 28.23
CA PRO A 427 -4.70 8.69 28.98
C PRO A 427 -5.23 9.06 30.37
N VAL A 428 -6.40 8.49 30.69
CA VAL A 428 -7.10 8.66 31.96
C VAL A 428 -7.00 7.35 32.75
N PHE A 429 -6.43 7.43 33.94
CA PHE A 429 -6.24 6.33 34.88
C PHE A 429 -7.28 6.49 35.99
N ASN A 430 -8.20 5.53 36.15
CA ASN A 430 -9.11 5.50 37.29
C ASN A 430 -8.39 4.82 38.47
N VAL A 431 -7.85 5.61 39.39
CA VAL A 431 -6.92 5.16 40.44
C VAL A 431 -7.63 5.01 41.79
N PRO A 432 -7.75 3.79 42.35
CA PRO A 432 -8.25 3.57 43.71
C PRO A 432 -7.39 4.24 44.78
N ALA A 433 -8.03 4.79 45.80
CA ALA A 433 -7.43 5.65 46.83
C ALA A 433 -6.20 5.03 47.53
N LYS A 434 -6.17 3.70 47.69
CA LYS A 434 -5.06 2.94 48.28
C LYS A 434 -3.71 3.08 47.54
N TYR A 435 -3.70 3.48 46.27
CA TYR A 435 -2.47 3.70 45.51
C TYR A 435 -1.88 5.11 45.68
N LEU A 436 -2.63 6.05 46.25
CA LEU A 436 -2.33 7.48 46.24
C LEU A 436 -1.49 7.96 47.43
N GLY A 437 -0.44 7.20 47.74
CA GLY A 437 0.59 7.57 48.72
C GLY A 437 0.22 7.37 50.19
N SER A 438 1.16 7.69 51.08
CA SER A 438 1.08 7.39 52.52
C SER A 438 0.01 8.20 53.27
N ASP A 439 -0.21 9.45 52.89
CA ASP A 439 -1.14 10.33 53.61
C ASP A 439 -2.60 10.01 53.33
N VAL A 440 -2.94 9.69 52.08
CA VAL A 440 -4.25 9.14 51.70
C VAL A 440 -4.49 7.84 52.45
N ASN A 441 -3.56 6.88 52.40
CA ASN A 441 -3.68 5.61 53.14
C ASN A 441 -3.81 5.80 54.66
N ARG A 442 -3.13 6.80 55.25
CA ARG A 442 -3.26 7.16 56.66
C ARG A 442 -4.66 7.68 57.01
N LEU A 443 -5.31 8.42 56.11
CA LEU A 443 -6.69 8.86 56.29
C LEU A 443 -7.69 7.69 56.11
N ILE A 444 -7.52 6.85 55.09
CA ILE A 444 -8.33 5.62 54.91
C ILE A 444 -8.30 4.76 56.19
N GLY A 445 -7.09 4.52 56.75
CA GLY A 445 -6.91 3.75 57.97
C GLY A 445 -7.52 4.40 59.23
N LYS A 446 -7.60 5.74 59.31
CA LYS A 446 -8.29 6.47 60.39
C LYS A 446 -9.80 6.36 60.26
N ILE A 447 -10.34 6.47 59.05
CA ILE A 447 -11.76 6.35 58.76
C ILE A 447 -12.24 4.92 59.03
N ASN A 448 -11.39 3.91 58.75
CA ASN A 448 -11.63 2.49 58.99
C ASN A 448 -13.03 2.06 58.51
N ASP A 449 -13.23 2.16 57.20
CA ASP A 449 -14.48 1.83 56.53
C ASP A 449 -14.21 1.11 55.21
N PRO A 450 -14.80 -0.08 54.95
CA PRO A 450 -14.57 -0.80 53.71
C PRO A 450 -14.86 0.05 52.45
N GLN A 451 -15.94 0.83 52.46
CA GLN A 451 -16.42 1.61 51.30
C GLN A 451 -15.41 2.66 50.82
N VAL A 452 -14.48 3.08 51.68
CA VAL A 452 -13.48 4.10 51.37
C VAL A 452 -12.30 3.53 50.56
N ASN A 453 -12.09 2.21 50.57
CA ASN A 453 -11.05 1.56 49.77
C ASN A 453 -11.41 1.47 48.28
N ASP A 454 -12.71 1.51 47.98
CA ASP A 454 -13.26 1.41 46.62
C ASP A 454 -13.36 2.78 45.92
N ILE A 455 -13.21 3.88 46.68
CA ILE A 455 -13.15 5.24 46.13
C ILE A 455 -11.98 5.32 45.15
N SER A 456 -12.27 5.68 43.91
CA SER A 456 -11.30 5.86 42.84
C SER A 456 -11.46 7.27 42.25
N ILE A 457 -10.36 7.86 41.80
CA ILE A 457 -10.38 9.17 41.13
C ILE A 457 -9.78 9.06 39.72
N PRO A 458 -10.31 9.80 38.73
CA PRO A 458 -9.67 9.92 37.43
C PRO A 458 -8.42 10.80 37.55
N ILE A 459 -7.27 10.25 37.14
CA ILE A 459 -6.01 10.96 36.96
C ILE A 459 -5.71 11.01 35.46
N THR A 460 -5.54 12.20 34.91
CA THR A 460 -5.18 12.42 33.49
C THR A 460 -3.68 12.66 33.39
N ALA A 461 -3.01 11.92 32.50
CA ALA A 461 -1.67 12.28 32.04
C ALA A 461 -1.76 12.88 30.63
N ASN A 462 -1.21 14.07 30.42
CA ASN A 462 -1.09 14.69 29.11
C ASN A 462 0.32 14.46 28.58
N LEU A 463 0.42 13.80 27.43
CA LEU A 463 1.65 13.32 26.81
C LEU A 463 1.88 14.10 25.52
N THR A 464 2.94 14.90 25.47
CA THR A 464 3.25 15.79 24.35
C THR A 464 4.73 15.70 23.97
N GLY A 465 5.13 16.32 22.85
CA GLY A 465 6.50 16.22 22.33
C GLY A 465 6.59 15.12 21.27
N SER A 466 7.56 14.22 21.40
CA SER A 466 7.70 13.06 20.50
C SER A 466 7.95 11.76 21.29
N PHE A 467 7.78 10.61 20.64
CA PHE A 467 8.02 9.30 21.27
C PHE A 467 9.47 9.12 21.79
N ASP A 468 10.44 9.78 21.14
CA ASP A 468 11.86 9.81 21.48
C ASP A 468 12.30 11.16 22.13
N ASN A 469 11.33 11.93 22.65
CA ASN A 469 11.54 13.03 23.62
C ASN A 469 10.20 13.38 24.31
N PRO A 470 9.71 12.52 25.21
CA PRO A 470 8.37 12.61 25.77
C PRO A 470 8.24 13.64 26.91
N LYS A 471 7.22 14.51 26.82
CA LYS A 471 6.84 15.46 27.87
C LYS A 471 5.55 15.02 28.54
N VAL A 472 5.66 14.59 29.80
CA VAL A 472 4.55 14.09 30.62
C VAL A 472 4.18 15.10 31.71
N SER A 473 2.92 15.50 31.72
CA SER A 473 2.29 16.25 32.82
C SER A 473 1.06 15.51 33.34
N THR A 474 0.71 15.69 34.61
CA THR A 474 -0.36 14.93 35.28
C THR A 474 -1.14 15.81 36.25
N ASP A 475 -2.45 15.62 36.34
CA ASP A 475 -3.31 16.26 37.37
C ASP A 475 -3.21 15.58 38.76
N LEU A 476 -2.42 14.50 38.87
CA LEU A 476 -2.24 13.65 40.06
C LEU A 476 -2.17 14.42 41.40
N THR A 477 -1.35 15.48 41.50
CA THR A 477 -1.23 16.28 42.73
C THR A 477 -2.57 16.89 43.14
N THR A 478 -3.25 17.55 42.21
CA THR A 478 -4.57 18.16 42.41
C THR A 478 -5.64 17.11 42.73
N GLY A 479 -5.60 15.95 42.07
CA GLY A 479 -6.49 14.82 42.36
C GLY A 479 -6.31 14.29 43.77
N VAL A 480 -5.07 14.15 44.25
CA VAL A 480 -4.74 13.74 45.62
C VAL A 480 -5.18 14.78 46.65
N GLU A 481 -5.03 16.09 46.37
CA GLU A 481 -5.53 17.16 47.24
C GLU A 481 -7.07 17.15 47.36
N GLN A 482 -7.77 16.97 46.25
CA GLN A 482 -9.23 16.86 46.22
C GLN A 482 -9.72 15.63 46.98
N LEU A 483 -9.12 14.45 46.74
CA LEU A 483 -9.44 13.22 47.48
C LEU A 483 -9.14 13.36 48.97
N THR A 484 -7.99 13.93 49.35
CA THR A 484 -7.63 14.19 50.74
C THR A 484 -8.69 15.07 51.43
N THR A 485 -9.19 16.09 50.73
CA THR A 485 -10.27 16.95 51.21
C THR A 485 -11.59 16.18 51.41
N GLN A 486 -11.96 15.31 50.47
CA GLN A 486 -13.14 14.45 50.58
C GLN A 486 -13.03 13.46 51.75
N LEU A 487 -11.87 12.80 51.91
CA LEU A 487 -11.60 11.87 53.00
C LEU A 487 -11.65 12.55 54.38
N LEU A 488 -11.10 13.77 54.50
CA LEU A 488 -11.19 14.56 55.73
C LEU A 488 -12.64 14.91 56.09
N GLU A 489 -13.48 15.24 55.11
CA GLU A 489 -14.91 15.46 55.36
C GLU A 489 -15.63 14.15 55.75
N ILE A 490 -15.28 13.01 55.15
CA ILE A 490 -15.80 11.68 55.55
C ILE A 490 -15.39 11.33 57.00
N GLU A 491 -14.12 11.54 57.38
CA GLU A 491 -13.65 11.35 58.77
C GLU A 491 -14.45 12.24 59.74
N LYS A 492 -14.62 13.52 59.39
CA LYS A 492 -15.39 14.51 60.14
C LYS A 492 -16.87 14.13 60.29
N GLN A 493 -17.54 13.70 59.22
CA GLN A 493 -18.93 13.24 59.29
C GLN A 493 -19.07 11.92 60.09
N LYS A 494 -18.13 10.99 59.98
CA LYS A 494 -18.12 9.74 60.77
C LYS A 494 -17.95 10.03 62.27
N LEU A 495 -17.09 11.00 62.64
CA LEU A 495 -16.93 11.47 64.02
C LEU A 495 -18.20 12.18 64.54
N LEU A 496 -18.79 13.08 63.74
CA LEU A 496 -20.05 13.76 64.10
C LEU A 496 -21.20 12.78 64.36
N ASN A 497 -21.25 11.67 63.61
CA ASN A 497 -22.26 10.62 63.77
C ASN A 497 -21.96 9.62 64.90
N THR A 498 -20.72 9.52 65.39
CA THR A 498 -20.35 8.54 66.45
C THR A 498 -20.25 9.13 67.85
N GLY A 499 -20.22 10.46 68.02
CA GLY A 499 -20.38 11.10 69.34
C GLY A 499 -19.65 12.43 69.47
N LYS A 500 -20.23 13.37 70.22
CA LYS A 500 -19.76 14.77 70.30
C LYS A 500 -18.37 14.95 70.94
N ASP A 501 -17.89 13.97 71.71
CA ASP A 501 -16.79 14.18 72.66
C ASP A 501 -15.37 14.11 72.04
N LYS A 502 -15.22 13.61 70.81
CA LYS A 502 -13.90 13.54 70.12
C LYS A 502 -13.47 14.82 69.39
N ILE A 503 -14.34 15.83 69.31
CA ILE A 503 -14.06 17.07 68.54
C ILE A 503 -12.92 17.91 69.17
N LYS A 504 -12.64 17.72 70.46
CA LYS A 504 -11.70 18.56 71.23
C LYS A 504 -10.22 18.35 70.85
N ASP A 505 -9.80 17.11 70.59
CA ASP A 505 -8.39 16.80 70.30
C ASP A 505 -7.94 17.30 68.93
N LEU A 506 -8.79 17.17 67.91
CA LEU A 506 -8.48 17.59 66.53
C LEU A 506 -8.30 19.12 66.37
N LEU A 507 -8.93 19.92 67.23
CA LEU A 507 -8.80 21.38 67.22
C LEU A 507 -7.68 21.90 68.14
N GLY A 508 -7.18 21.08 69.08
CA GLY A 508 -6.11 21.46 69.99
C GLY A 508 -4.74 21.66 69.32
N GLY A 509 -4.49 20.97 68.20
CA GLY A 509 -3.17 20.96 67.53
C GLY A 509 -2.85 22.16 66.63
N LEU A 510 -3.77 23.11 66.45
CA LEU A 510 -3.67 24.17 65.42
C LEU A 510 -3.64 25.62 65.95
N SER A 511 -3.69 25.82 67.27
CA SER A 511 -3.68 27.18 67.87
C SER A 511 -2.25 27.68 68.12
N GLY A 512 -1.50 27.94 67.04
CA GLY A 512 -0.15 28.50 67.07
C GLY A 512 -0.01 29.80 66.29
N ASN A 513 -0.08 30.94 66.99
CA ASN A 513 0.16 32.32 66.54
C ASN A 513 -0.87 33.05 65.62
N GLN A 514 -1.34 34.18 66.19
CA GLN A 514 -1.67 35.48 65.56
C GLN A 514 -2.93 35.65 64.68
N THR A 515 -3.72 36.67 65.07
CA THR A 515 -4.82 37.32 64.32
C THR A 515 -4.40 38.72 63.85
N PRO A 516 -5.04 39.31 62.83
CA PRO A 516 -6.26 40.13 63.00
C PRO A 516 -7.49 39.52 62.28
N LYS A 517 -8.75 39.72 62.71
CA LYS A 517 -9.65 40.89 62.52
C LYS A 517 -9.76 41.40 61.08
N ASP A 518 -10.94 41.73 60.53
CA ASP A 518 -12.37 41.69 60.95
C ASP A 518 -13.21 41.89 59.65
N SER A 519 -14.50 41.53 59.48
CA SER A 519 -15.53 40.83 60.29
C SER A 519 -16.46 40.01 59.32
N THR A 520 -17.79 39.78 59.36
CA THR A 520 -18.96 40.34 60.07
C THR A 520 -20.07 39.29 60.37
N LYS A 521 -21.13 39.16 59.53
CA LYS A 521 -22.37 38.34 59.69
C LYS A 521 -22.91 37.98 58.29
N THR A 522 -23.71 36.93 58.03
CA THR A 522 -25.09 36.64 58.51
C THR A 522 -25.35 35.12 58.27
N GLN A 523 -25.72 34.29 59.25
CA GLN A 523 -27.10 33.83 59.58
C GLN A 523 -28.02 33.49 58.38
N THR A 524 -28.87 32.44 58.35
CA THR A 524 -28.95 31.14 59.06
C THR A 524 -29.95 30.25 58.26
N ASN A 525 -29.68 28.95 58.06
CA ASN A 525 -30.65 27.82 58.17
C ASN A 525 -30.09 26.52 57.54
N ALA A 526 -30.70 25.39 57.89
CA ALA A 526 -30.27 24.01 57.62
C ALA A 526 -31.47 23.13 57.20
N PRO A 527 -31.33 21.83 56.86
CA PRO A 527 -30.10 21.03 56.72
C PRO A 527 -29.93 20.34 55.35
N VAL A 528 -28.73 19.84 55.06
CA VAL A 528 -28.47 18.90 53.95
C VAL A 528 -28.97 17.50 54.33
N LYS A 529 -29.73 16.82 53.46
CA LYS A 529 -29.99 15.38 53.63
C LYS A 529 -30.27 14.52 52.38
N ASP A 530 -30.81 15.06 51.30
CA ASP A 530 -31.40 14.23 50.21
C ASP A 530 -30.65 14.21 48.86
N ILE A 531 -29.41 14.73 48.77
CA ILE A 531 -28.64 14.71 47.50
C ILE A 531 -27.92 13.36 47.26
N ILE A 532 -27.75 12.52 48.28
CA ILE A 532 -26.94 11.28 48.22
C ILE A 532 -27.75 10.07 47.70
N LYS A 533 -29.06 10.20 47.45
CA LYS A 533 -29.92 9.07 47.02
C LYS A 533 -30.04 8.85 45.51
N ASP A 534 -30.01 9.90 44.70
CA ASP A 534 -30.39 9.80 43.28
C ASP A 534 -29.25 9.36 42.33
N VAL A 535 -28.05 9.09 42.87
CA VAL A 535 -26.89 8.61 42.08
C VAL A 535 -26.72 7.09 42.16
N ILE A 536 -27.43 6.40 43.06
CA ILE A 536 -27.25 4.94 43.31
C ILE A 536 -28.58 4.18 43.23
N MET A 537 -29.23 4.20 42.06
CA MET A 537 -29.99 3.07 41.50
C MET A 537 -30.44 3.38 40.06
N GLY A 538 -29.92 2.62 39.09
CA GLY A 538 -30.35 2.71 37.69
C GLY A 538 -31.43 1.68 37.36
N GLY A 539 -32.43 2.07 36.57
CA GLY A 539 -33.48 1.20 36.04
C GLY A 539 -34.48 2.00 35.21
N GLY A 540 -34.54 1.77 33.90
CA GLY A 540 -35.26 2.64 32.96
C GLY A 540 -36.61 2.09 32.48
N SER A 541 -37.42 2.98 31.90
CA SER A 541 -38.56 2.64 31.06
C SER A 541 -38.87 3.75 30.05
N THR A 542 -39.09 3.37 28.78
CA THR A 542 -39.55 4.26 27.70
C THR A 542 -41.08 4.34 27.66
N PRO A 543 -41.65 5.44 27.16
CA PRO A 543 -42.36 5.31 25.87
C PRO A 543 -42.17 6.49 24.90
N GLN A 544 -42.71 6.31 23.68
CA GLN A 544 -42.67 7.26 22.55
C GLN A 544 -43.55 8.52 22.83
N THR A 545 -43.29 9.68 22.24
CA THR A 545 -43.86 10.10 20.95
C THR A 545 -43.38 11.49 20.48
N ASN A 546 -43.55 11.76 19.18
CA ASN A 546 -43.37 13.04 18.47
C ASN A 546 -44.76 13.46 17.89
N PRO A 547 -45.01 14.62 17.23
CA PRO A 547 -44.14 15.78 16.92
C PRO A 547 -44.78 17.19 17.10
N SER A 548 -43.99 18.27 16.95
CA SER A 548 -44.38 19.61 16.39
C SER A 548 -43.15 20.56 16.43
N THR A 549 -42.47 20.92 15.33
CA THR A 549 -42.71 21.95 14.29
C THR A 549 -42.59 23.45 14.66
N LYS A 550 -41.55 24.07 14.06
CA LYS A 550 -41.46 25.43 13.43
C LYS A 550 -41.17 26.72 14.24
N ASP A 551 -40.13 27.43 13.73
CA ASP A 551 -40.03 28.88 13.43
C ASP A 551 -40.10 29.93 14.58
N SER A 552 -39.42 31.10 14.54
CA SER A 552 -38.40 31.64 13.60
C SER A 552 -37.67 32.92 14.11
N THR A 553 -36.45 33.16 13.59
CA THR A 553 -35.75 34.46 13.32
C THR A 553 -35.84 35.68 14.26
N LYS A 554 -34.65 36.21 14.68
CA LYS A 554 -34.09 37.56 14.34
C LYS A 554 -32.69 37.75 14.99
N SER A 555 -31.67 38.30 14.30
CA SER A 555 -31.32 39.74 14.11
C SER A 555 -30.98 40.44 15.44
N THR A 556 -29.90 41.21 15.65
CA THR A 556 -29.02 42.07 14.79
C THR A 556 -27.68 42.28 15.54
N GLY A 557 -26.58 42.92 15.10
CA GLY A 557 -26.26 43.77 13.94
C GLY A 557 -24.77 44.19 13.88
N ASP A 558 -24.42 45.11 12.97
CA ASP A 558 -23.06 45.36 12.46
C ASP A 558 -22.18 46.41 13.20
N ALA A 559 -20.85 46.29 13.04
CA ALA A 559 -19.84 47.30 12.62
C ALA A 559 -18.41 46.74 12.84
N VAL A 560 -17.29 47.13 12.19
CA VAL A 560 -16.85 48.24 11.31
C VAL A 560 -15.89 47.58 10.27
N LYS A 561 -15.95 47.75 8.93
CA LYS A 561 -15.44 48.85 8.07
C LYS A 561 -14.04 49.38 8.45
N ASP A 562 -13.16 49.86 7.57
CA ASP A 562 -12.99 49.86 6.11
C ASP A 562 -11.50 50.22 5.84
N ILE A 563 -10.87 49.78 4.73
CA ILE A 563 -9.82 50.52 3.97
C ILE A 563 -9.35 49.71 2.73
N ILE A 564 -9.78 50.17 1.56
CA ILE A 564 -9.03 50.49 0.30
C ILE A 564 -7.59 49.92 0.18
N GLY A 565 -7.11 49.36 -0.95
CA GLY A 565 -7.71 49.16 -2.28
C GLY A 565 -6.85 49.70 -3.45
N LEU A 566 -7.11 49.20 -4.68
CA LEU A 566 -6.59 49.58 -6.01
C LEU A 566 -5.28 48.93 -6.55
N PHE A 567 -5.23 48.90 -7.90
CA PHE A 567 -4.20 48.38 -8.83
C PHE A 567 -4.00 46.83 -8.85
N GLY A 568 -4.02 46.13 -10.00
CA GLY A 568 -4.32 46.53 -11.38
C GLY A 568 -4.44 45.29 -12.32
N LYS A 569 -5.24 45.37 -13.40
CA LYS A 569 -5.59 44.21 -14.27
C LYS A 569 -4.63 43.98 -15.48
N LYS A 570 -4.69 42.74 -16.02
CA LYS A 570 -4.23 42.23 -17.36
C LYS A 570 -2.80 41.61 -17.35
N LYS A 571 -2.47 40.53 -18.09
CA LYS A 571 -2.96 40.01 -19.40
C LYS A 571 -3.04 38.47 -19.49
N LYS A 572 -3.58 37.94 -20.62
CA LYS A 572 -3.49 36.53 -21.07
C LYS A 572 -2.28 36.28 -22.01
N LYS A 573 -1.70 35.07 -21.93
CA LYS A 573 -1.13 34.18 -22.98
C LYS A 573 -1.16 32.75 -22.36
N LYS A 574 -1.52 31.61 -22.98
CA LYS A 574 -1.73 31.11 -24.37
C LYS A 574 -0.49 30.45 -25.02
N ASP A 575 -0.49 29.11 -24.91
CA ASP A 575 0.00 28.00 -25.77
C ASP A 575 1.49 27.78 -26.13
N SER A 576 1.99 26.59 -25.73
CA SER A 576 2.97 25.66 -26.37
C SER A 576 3.08 24.47 -25.38
N ILE A 577 3.05 23.17 -25.71
CA ILE A 577 3.21 22.39 -26.96
C ILE A 577 4.61 22.50 -27.58
N HIS A 578 5.53 21.72 -27.04
CA HIS A 578 6.20 20.64 -27.79
C HIS A 578 5.91 19.32 -27.08
#